data_AF-A0A3A9K9C1-F1
#
_entry.id   AF-A0A3A9K9C1-F1
#
_cell.length_a   1.000
_cell.length_b   1.000
_cell.length_c   1.000
_cell.angle_alpha   90.00
_cell.angle_beta   90.00
_cell.angle_gamma   90.00
#
_symmetry.space_group_name_H-M   'P 1'
#
loop_
_entity.id
_entity.type
_entity.pdbx_description
1 polymer ?
#
loop_
_entity_poly.entity_id
_entity_poly.type
_entity_poly.pdbx_seq_one_letter_code
_entity_poly.pdbx_strand_id
1 'polypeptide(L)'
;MDKFLIEIKDKFRNNDDFFLQDEQILDVSVTLVGIRTLVDFTQTKRKIHNYIANAISSKKTIGELLNELGEVKEEDMTEAVSSIMKGKLLIVIKDQHKYVILEPVPKLLSRAIEKPTNENV
;
A
#
# COMPACT_ATOMS: atom_id res chain seq x y z
N MET A 1 -3.92 16.52 9.89
CA MET A 1 -3.36 15.19 9.59
C MET A 1 -4.18 14.20 10.39
N ASP A 2 -4.67 13.13 9.75
CA ASP A 2 -5.61 12.21 10.39
C ASP A 2 -4.97 11.50 11.61
N LYS A 3 -5.73 11.32 12.70
CA LYS A 3 -5.21 10.72 13.94
C LYS A 3 -4.75 9.28 13.71
N PHE A 4 -5.45 8.53 12.89
CA PHE A 4 -5.11 7.15 12.53
C PHE A 4 -3.76 7.08 11.81
N LEU A 5 -3.51 7.99 10.86
CA LEU A 5 -2.23 8.08 10.16
C LEU A 5 -1.07 8.45 11.09
N ILE A 6 -1.31 9.31 12.09
CA ILE A 6 -0.29 9.67 13.09
C ILE A 6 0.09 8.44 13.92
N GLU A 7 -0.90 7.64 14.35
CA GLU A 7 -0.64 6.42 15.13
C GLU A 7 0.12 5.36 14.32
N ILE A 8 -0.25 5.15 13.05
CA ILE A 8 0.50 4.25 12.17
C ILE A 8 1.94 4.74 12.01
N LYS A 9 2.13 6.04 11.75
CA LYS A 9 3.45 6.63 11.60
C LYS A 9 4.31 6.44 12.86
N ASP A 10 3.74 6.58 14.05
CA ASP A 10 4.46 6.39 15.31
C ASP A 10 4.87 4.92 15.50
N LYS A 11 3.98 3.97 15.17
CA LYS A 11 4.30 2.52 15.21
C LYS A 11 5.45 2.14 14.28
N PHE A 12 5.54 2.77 13.11
CA PHE A 12 6.58 2.49 12.12
C PHE A 12 7.73 3.50 12.11
N ARG A 13 7.82 4.38 13.11
CA ARG A 13 8.82 5.47 13.17
C ARG A 13 10.27 4.98 13.06
N ASN A 14 10.55 3.77 13.52
CA ASN A 14 11.87 3.15 13.48
C ASN A 14 12.13 2.29 12.22
N ASN A 15 11.21 2.28 11.25
CA ASN A 15 11.38 1.57 9.99
C ASN A 15 11.68 2.57 8.86
N ASP A 16 12.93 2.66 8.43
CA ASP A 16 13.35 3.52 7.30
C ASP A 16 12.64 3.18 5.98
N ASP A 17 12.19 1.94 5.83
CA ASP A 17 11.44 1.50 4.65
C ASP A 17 9.96 1.88 4.67
N PHE A 18 9.43 2.35 5.80
CA PHE A 18 8.05 2.77 5.91
C PHE A 18 7.82 4.06 5.13
N PHE A 19 6.78 4.09 4.31
CA PHE A 19 6.42 5.27 3.53
C PHE A 19 4.95 5.63 3.68
N LEU A 20 4.72 6.94 3.61
CA LEU A 20 3.41 7.58 3.54
C LEU A 20 3.42 8.44 2.30
N GLN A 21 2.50 8.22 1.37
CA GLN A 21 2.38 9.02 0.17
C GLN A 21 0.94 9.46 -0.05
N ASP A 22 0.72 10.76 0.01
CA ASP A 22 -0.57 11.35 -0.35
C ASP A 22 -0.80 11.26 -1.87
N GLU A 23 -2.01 10.85 -2.25
CA GLU A 23 -2.43 10.72 -3.64
C GLU A 23 -3.91 11.11 -3.78
N GLN A 24 -4.32 11.46 -5.00
CA GLN A 24 -5.72 11.82 -5.30
C GLN A 24 -6.29 10.79 -6.28
N ILE A 25 -7.38 10.15 -5.89
CA ILE A 25 -8.07 9.11 -6.66
C ILE A 25 -9.50 9.54 -6.90
N LEU A 26 -9.90 9.75 -8.17
CA LEU A 26 -11.28 10.14 -8.54
C LEU A 26 -11.82 11.29 -7.68
N ASP A 27 -11.01 12.33 -7.48
CA ASP A 27 -11.33 13.50 -6.65
C ASP A 27 -11.32 13.29 -5.12
N VAL A 28 -10.99 12.08 -4.65
CA VAL A 28 -10.84 11.77 -3.22
C VAL A 28 -9.37 11.82 -2.82
N SER A 29 -9.07 12.54 -1.75
CA SER A 29 -7.75 12.57 -1.14
C SER A 29 -7.50 11.30 -0.33
N VAL A 30 -6.48 10.54 -0.71
CA VAL A 30 -6.09 9.29 -0.03
C VAL A 30 -4.62 9.34 0.37
N THR A 31 -4.25 8.51 1.34
CA THR A 31 -2.85 8.31 1.73
C THR A 31 -2.50 6.84 1.56
N LEU A 32 -1.50 6.56 0.73
CA LEU A 32 -0.90 5.26 0.56
C LEU A 32 0.11 5.01 1.69
N VAL A 33 0.01 3.85 2.33
CA VAL A 33 0.83 3.48 3.48
C VAL A 33 1.38 2.07 3.29
N GLY A 34 2.70 1.89 3.42
CA GLY A 34 3.32 0.58 3.27
C GLY A 34 4.83 0.56 3.53
N ILE A 35 5.46 -0.55 3.15
CA ILE A 35 6.91 -0.78 3.30
C ILE A 35 7.56 -0.91 1.92
N ARG A 36 8.52 -0.03 1.61
CA ARG A 36 9.14 0.12 0.29
C ARG A 36 9.98 -1.09 -0.13
N THR A 37 10.54 -1.84 0.81
CA THR A 37 11.29 -3.07 0.54
C THR A 37 10.40 -4.26 0.20
N LEU A 38 9.15 -4.29 0.70
CA LEU A 38 8.20 -5.37 0.44
C LEU A 38 7.39 -5.15 -0.85
N VAL A 39 7.22 -3.89 -1.24
CA VAL A 39 6.31 -3.49 -2.31
C VAL A 39 7.06 -2.86 -3.48
N ASP A 40 6.83 -3.36 -4.69
CA ASP A 40 7.20 -2.64 -5.90
C ASP A 40 6.21 -1.49 -6.11
N PHE A 41 6.55 -0.33 -5.56
CA PHE A 41 5.70 0.86 -5.60
C PHE A 41 5.39 1.31 -7.03
N THR A 42 6.36 1.21 -7.95
CA THR A 42 6.19 1.62 -9.35
C THR A 42 5.15 0.75 -10.05
N GLN A 43 5.26 -0.58 -9.92
CA GLN A 43 4.31 -1.50 -10.53
C GLN A 43 2.94 -1.44 -9.85
N THR A 44 2.92 -1.33 -8.52
CA THR A 44 1.68 -1.20 -7.75
C THR A 44 0.92 0.07 -8.14
N LYS A 45 1.62 1.20 -8.28
CA LYS A 45 1.00 2.45 -8.72
C LYS A 45 0.42 2.35 -10.13
N ARG A 46 1.12 1.70 -11.07
CA ARG A 46 0.58 1.42 -12.41
C ARG A 46 -0.71 0.59 -12.36
N LYS A 47 -0.74 -0.44 -11.52
CA LYS A 47 -1.94 -1.26 -11.29
C LYS A 47 -3.10 -0.39 -10.79
N ILE A 48 -2.87 0.45 -9.78
CA ILE A 48 -3.88 1.40 -9.26
C ILE A 48 -4.37 2.35 -10.37
N HIS A 49 -3.48 2.96 -11.14
CA HIS A 49 -3.87 3.82 -12.26
C HIS A 49 -4.73 3.12 -13.31
N ASN A 50 -4.45 1.84 -13.62
CA ASN A 50 -5.28 1.06 -14.53
C ASN A 50 -6.70 0.85 -13.98
N TYR A 51 -6.84 0.56 -12.68
CA TYR A 51 -8.16 0.48 -12.04
C TYR A 51 -8.90 1.82 -12.11
N ILE A 52 -8.21 2.93 -11.86
CA ILE A 52 -8.80 4.28 -11.96
C ILE A 52 -9.25 4.57 -13.39
N ALA A 53 -8.41 4.31 -14.40
CA ALA A 53 -8.74 4.54 -15.80
C ALA A 53 -9.95 3.70 -16.24
N ASN A 54 -10.03 2.44 -15.79
CA ASN A 54 -11.18 1.57 -16.03
C ASN A 54 -12.43 2.08 -15.32
N ALA A 55 -12.33 2.52 -14.08
CA ALA A 55 -13.46 3.09 -13.33
C ALA A 55 -14.02 4.35 -14.00
N ILE A 56 -13.15 5.26 -14.47
CA ILE A 56 -13.56 6.45 -15.24
C ILE A 56 -14.29 6.02 -16.53
N SER A 57 -13.71 5.09 -17.29
CA SER A 57 -14.28 4.63 -18.57
C SER A 57 -15.63 3.93 -18.39
N SER A 58 -15.78 3.15 -17.31
CA SER A 58 -17.01 2.45 -16.95
C SER A 58 -17.98 3.29 -16.12
N LYS A 59 -17.69 4.57 -15.86
CA LYS A 59 -18.47 5.47 -14.98
C LYS A 59 -18.77 4.86 -13.59
N LYS A 60 -17.83 4.07 -13.06
CA LYS A 60 -17.95 3.45 -11.75
C LYS A 60 -17.84 4.49 -10.65
N THR A 61 -18.52 4.21 -9.55
CA THR A 61 -18.39 5.01 -8.34
C THR A 61 -17.06 4.75 -7.62
N ILE A 62 -16.65 5.67 -6.76
CA ILE A 62 -15.46 5.47 -5.91
C ILE A 62 -15.60 4.22 -5.03
N GLY A 63 -16.79 3.94 -4.50
CA GLY A 63 -17.03 2.75 -3.69
C GLY A 63 -16.80 1.44 -4.45
N GLU A 64 -17.21 1.38 -5.72
CA GLU A 64 -16.91 0.23 -6.58
C GLU A 64 -15.43 0.11 -6.87
N LEU A 65 -14.75 1.22 -7.19
CA LEU A 65 -13.30 1.22 -7.40
C LEU A 65 -12.56 0.70 -6.15
N LEU A 66 -12.92 1.16 -4.96
CA LEU A 66 -12.29 0.76 -3.71
C LEU A 66 -12.46 -0.74 -3.44
N ASN A 67 -13.63 -1.29 -3.73
CA ASN A 67 -13.88 -2.75 -3.64
C ASN A 67 -13.10 -3.55 -4.70
N GLU A 68 -12.83 -2.97 -5.88
CA GLU A 68 -11.98 -3.62 -6.89
C GLU A 68 -10.49 -3.55 -6.56
N LEU A 69 -10.06 -2.48 -5.89
CA LEU A 69 -8.68 -2.29 -5.45
C LEU A 69 -8.30 -3.27 -4.33
N GLY A 70 -9.24 -3.59 -3.44
CA GLY A 70 -9.00 -4.53 -2.35
C GLY A 70 -10.11 -4.55 -1.32
N GLU A 71 -9.75 -4.96 -0.10
CA GLU A 71 -10.71 -5.13 0.99
C GLU A 71 -10.89 -3.83 1.75
N VAL A 72 -12.11 -3.26 1.71
CA VAL A 72 -12.45 -2.04 2.46
C VAL A 72 -12.73 -2.39 3.92
N LYS A 73 -12.04 -1.71 4.85
CA LYS A 73 -12.18 -1.87 6.30
C LYS A 73 -12.38 -0.52 6.97
N GLU A 74 -13.01 -0.55 8.14
CA GLU A 74 -13.04 0.58 9.07
C GLU A 74 -11.70 0.69 9.80
N GLU A 75 -11.45 1.84 10.45
CA GLU A 75 -10.22 2.13 11.21
C GLU A 75 -9.97 1.15 12.37
N ASP A 76 -9.32 0.02 12.06
CA ASP A 76 -8.71 -0.90 13.02
C ASP A 76 -7.18 -0.83 12.93
N MET A 77 -6.57 -0.29 13.98
CA MET A 77 -5.13 -0.09 14.08
C MET A 77 -4.34 -1.42 14.10
N THR A 78 -4.90 -2.47 14.70
CA THR A 78 -4.25 -3.78 14.81
C THR A 78 -4.19 -4.46 13.45
N GLU A 79 -5.31 -4.46 12.72
CA GLU A 79 -5.41 -5.04 11.39
C GLU A 79 -4.59 -4.25 10.37
N ALA A 80 -4.57 -2.91 10.47
CA ALA A 80 -3.74 -2.06 9.63
C ALA A 80 -2.24 -2.36 9.80
N VAL A 81 -1.73 -2.37 11.04
CA VAL A 81 -0.33 -2.71 11.33
C VAL A 81 0.00 -4.13 10.87
N SER A 82 -0.86 -5.10 11.18
CA SER A 82 -0.71 -6.50 10.76
C SER A 82 -0.64 -6.63 9.24
N SER A 83 -1.49 -5.91 8.51
CA SER A 83 -1.51 -5.90 7.05
C SER A 83 -0.23 -5.30 6.45
N ILE A 84 0.24 -4.18 6.97
CA ILE A 84 1.52 -3.57 6.54
C ILE A 84 2.68 -4.55 6.77
N MET A 85 2.72 -5.22 7.93
CA MET A 85 3.77 -6.19 8.28
C MET A 85 3.73 -7.44 7.39
N LYS A 86 2.55 -7.81 6.88
CA LYS A 86 2.39 -8.88 5.87
C LYS A 86 2.80 -8.44 4.46
N GLY A 87 3.25 -7.20 4.27
CA GLY A 87 3.66 -6.66 2.98
C GLY A 87 2.50 -6.13 2.14
N LYS A 88 1.33 -5.88 2.74
CA LYS A 88 0.19 -5.27 2.05
C LYS A 88 0.34 -3.75 2.00
N LEU A 89 -0.36 -3.11 1.07
CA LEU A 89 -0.45 -1.66 0.96
C LEU A 89 -1.81 -1.20 1.52
N LEU A 90 -1.82 -0.21 2.39
CA LEU A 90 -3.05 0.42 2.85
C LEU A 90 -3.32 1.69 2.04
N ILE A 91 -4.59 1.92 1.72
CA ILE A 91 -5.09 3.16 1.12
C ILE A 91 -6.05 3.79 2.12
N VAL A 92 -5.61 4.80 2.86
CA VAL A 92 -6.42 5.48 3.88
C VAL A 92 -7.20 6.63 3.24
N ILE A 93 -8.50 6.68 3.46
CA ILE A 93 -9.40 7.70 2.91
C ILE A 93 -9.64 8.75 4.00
N LYS A 94 -9.05 9.94 3.83
CA LYS A 94 -8.98 10.98 4.88
C LYS A 94 -10.35 11.44 5.42
N ASP A 95 -11.38 11.42 4.58
CA ASP A 95 -12.71 11.94 4.92
C ASP A 95 -13.70 10.86 5.40
N GLN A 96 -13.35 9.58 5.34
CA GLN A 96 -14.33 8.48 5.50
C GLN A 96 -14.04 7.52 6.66
N HIS A 97 -13.00 7.73 7.47
CA HIS A 97 -12.61 6.82 8.55
C HIS A 97 -12.53 5.35 8.09
N LYS A 98 -12.01 5.17 6.87
CA LYS A 98 -11.91 3.87 6.20
C LYS A 98 -10.57 3.75 5.53
N TYR A 99 -10.11 2.51 5.41
CA TYR A 99 -8.96 2.18 4.59
C TYR A 99 -9.24 0.96 3.73
N VAL A 100 -8.47 0.84 2.65
CA VAL A 100 -8.50 -0.33 1.76
C VAL A 100 -7.20 -1.08 1.91
N ILE A 101 -7.30 -2.37 2.14
CA ILE A 101 -6.18 -3.30 2.10
C ILE A 101 -6.00 -3.74 0.65
N LEU A 102 -4.98 -3.21 -0.01
CA LEU A 102 -4.61 -3.58 -1.37
C LEU A 102 -3.46 -4.59 -1.31
N GLU A 103 -3.57 -5.65 -2.12
CA GLU A 103 -2.46 -6.57 -2.41
C GLU A 103 -1.54 -5.96 -3.47
N PRO A 104 -0.36 -5.45 -3.07
CA PRO A 104 0.54 -4.78 -3.98
C PRO A 104 1.30 -5.78 -4.85
N VAL A 105 2.01 -5.28 -5.85
CA VAL A 105 2.97 -6.10 -6.59
C VAL A 105 4.17 -6.32 -5.66
N PRO A 106 4.46 -7.57 -5.23
CA PRO A 106 5.58 -7.83 -4.33
C PRO A 106 6.88 -7.54 -5.05
N LYS A 107 7.83 -6.92 -4.34
CA LYS A 107 9.18 -6.78 -4.88
C LYS A 107 9.85 -8.15 -4.82
N LEU A 108 10.21 -8.73 -5.97
CA LEU A 108 11.06 -9.91 -6.00
C LEU A 108 12.43 -9.52 -5.45
N LEU A 109 12.66 -9.82 -4.17
CA LEU A 109 14.01 -9.83 -3.60
C LEU A 109 14.77 -10.94 -4.32
N SER A 110 15.41 -10.60 -5.44
CA SER A 110 16.52 -11.39 -5.95
C SER A 110 17.64 -11.27 -4.93
N ARG A 111 17.54 -12.05 -3.85
CA ARG A 111 18.70 -12.42 -3.07
C ARG A 111 19.48 -13.32 -4.03
N ALA A 112 20.32 -12.71 -4.85
CA ALA A 112 21.41 -13.43 -5.49
C ALA A 112 22.17 -14.04 -4.33
N ILE A 113 21.90 -15.32 -4.05
CA ILE A 113 22.83 -16.12 -3.29
C ILE A 113 24.01 -16.24 -4.25
N GLU A 114 24.92 -15.28 -4.16
CA GLU A 114 26.27 -15.48 -4.64
C GLU A 114 26.72 -16.77 -3.96
N LYS A 115 26.80 -17.84 -4.74
CA LYS A 115 27.37 -19.10 -4.29
C LYS A 115 28.74 -18.73 -3.71
N PRO A 116 29.13 -19.23 -2.52
CA PRO A 116 30.52 -19.12 -2.12
C PRO A 116 31.33 -19.77 -3.23
N THR A 117 32.11 -18.97 -3.95
CA THR A 117 33.19 -19.49 -4.77
C THR A 117 34.16 -20.07 -3.77
N ASN A 118 34.06 -21.38 -3.51
CA ASN A 118 35.15 -22.13 -2.90
C ASN A 118 36.34 -21.98 -3.86
N GLU A 119 37.16 -20.97 -3.64
CA GLU A 119 38.57 -21.07 -3.95
C GLU A 119 39.11 -22.21 -3.09
N ASN A 120 39.12 -23.42 -3.67
CA ASN A 120 39.90 -24.50 -3.12
C ASN A 120 41.37 -24.08 -3.23
N VAL A 121 41.98 -23.85 -2.06
CA VAL A 121 43.44 -23.80 -1.85
C VAL A 121 44.06 -25.18 -2.00
#